data_AF-A0A1G0ZTB5-F1
#
_entry.id   AF-A0A1G0ZTB5-F1
#
_cell.length_a   1.000
_cell.length_b   1.000
_cell.length_c   1.000
_cell.angle_alpha   90.00
_cell.angle_beta   90.00
_cell.angle_gamma   90.00
#
_symmetry.space_group_name_H-M   'P 1'
#
loop_
_entity.id
_entity.type
_entity.pdbx_description
1 polymer ?
#
loop_
_entity_poly.entity_id
_entity_poly.type
_entity_poly.pdbx_seq_one_letter_code
_entity_poly.pdbx_strand_id
1 'polypeptide(L)'
;MGRLTKEYNKMSSVSSLFLKTRYHSVNLVKLLKQQSTLKIIFTILFAVCFEIGIFMLFIDSFEYLGALGGIGLIIIDKLFALFFFGMGFMLVTSGIISSFSTIYRSEEIPFLMVRPFPVSQIVIYKFFESTGLSSWAFFFIIIPFVAAYGYHENITTAFALWNLLFAIPFLVICSGIGTAFVLVMVRWFPLGKYLKYLLVGLGIMLVLLLVYYIKQYSYNSDSADLNLASLLPGFRVSSHPLLPSQWVSEGIAALTHGEWFRGFMFWMLVVSTAILVCIIIECFGANIFYDGWQRLAGSSSNKSRPPEMLVWLQNTLSLFPHDIRAIVMKDIRTFLRDPVQWSQVLIFFGLLALYFSNLRTFKYHTFPENWRNTVAFLNVFSVSAVMCSLGSRFIYPQLSLEGQGFWFLGLSPTKMSRILLTKFITSLLGMLFVSVGLMFLSSRMLNATPLVTWITILLASAISCAVCGLSTGLGAIYLDINQRNPTAIVSGFGGTLNLILSLGFMLAAILPFGMVFHQNFVHKMNQHYMLLLLIMAGLWLIVLTVLTVCLPLHLGCKALVRREY
;
A
#
# COMPACT_ATOMS: atom_id res chain seq x y z
N MET A 1 -6.03 38.75 30.26
CA MET A 1 -5.43 38.84 28.92
C MET A 1 -3.97 39.32 28.90
N GLY A 2 -3.55 40.30 29.73
CA GLY A 2 -2.18 40.86 29.68
C GLY A 2 -1.01 40.00 30.23
N ARG A 3 -1.25 38.90 30.95
CA ARG A 3 -0.20 37.96 31.38
C ARG A 3 0.08 36.84 30.36
N LEU A 4 -0.91 36.47 29.54
CA LEU A 4 -0.75 35.45 28.49
C LEU A 4 0.00 35.99 27.26
N THR A 5 -0.05 37.30 27.00
CA THR A 5 0.67 37.94 25.89
C THR A 5 2.17 38.14 26.16
N LYS A 6 2.59 38.23 27.43
CA LYS A 6 4.02 38.38 27.79
C LYS A 6 4.82 37.08 27.71
N GLU A 7 4.20 35.92 27.93
CA GLU A 7 4.86 34.62 27.76
C GLU A 7 4.97 34.18 26.28
N TYR A 8 4.01 34.59 25.43
CA TYR A 8 4.06 34.30 24.00
C TYR A 8 5.22 34.98 23.26
N ASN A 9 5.68 36.15 23.73
CA ASN A 9 6.79 36.89 23.12
C ASN A 9 8.19 36.30 23.41
N LYS A 10 8.31 35.27 24.24
CA LYS A 10 9.59 34.55 24.49
C LYS A 10 9.61 33.13 23.94
N MET A 11 8.51 32.64 23.40
CA MET A 11 8.48 31.32 22.78
C MET A 11 9.04 31.41 21.36
N SER A 12 10.16 30.72 21.11
CA SER A 12 10.63 30.52 19.74
C SER A 12 9.50 29.92 18.91
N SER A 13 9.36 30.34 17.67
CA SER A 13 8.37 29.82 16.73
C SER A 13 8.34 28.29 16.69
N VAL A 14 9.50 27.64 16.80
CA VAL A 14 9.67 26.20 16.94
C VAL A 14 8.95 25.64 18.18
N SER A 15 9.13 26.26 19.36
CA SER A 15 8.46 25.82 20.61
C SER A 15 6.94 25.89 20.52
N SER A 16 6.39 26.89 19.81
CA SER A 16 4.94 27.03 19.61
C SER A 16 4.36 25.94 18.70
N LEU A 17 5.12 25.50 17.69
CA LEU A 17 4.74 24.39 16.81
C LEU A 17 4.81 23.05 17.55
N PHE A 18 5.81 22.84 18.39
CA PHE A 18 5.87 21.65 19.27
C PHE A 18 4.71 21.61 20.28
N LEU A 19 4.32 22.75 20.85
CA LEU A 19 3.13 22.85 21.70
C LEU A 19 1.85 22.50 20.93
N LYS A 20 1.69 23.00 19.70
CA LYS A 20 0.57 22.61 18.83
C LYS A 20 0.54 21.08 18.64
N THR A 21 1.68 20.46 18.31
CA THR A 21 1.77 19.01 18.16
C THR A 21 1.40 18.28 19.44
N ARG A 22 1.89 18.75 20.60
CA ARG A 22 1.54 18.16 21.90
C ARG A 22 0.03 18.21 22.17
N TYR A 23 -0.61 19.35 21.93
CA TYR A 23 -2.07 19.47 22.08
C TYR A 23 -2.84 18.62 21.07
N HIS A 24 -2.34 18.50 19.83
CA HIS A 24 -2.89 17.61 18.84
C HIS A 24 -2.83 16.15 19.29
N SER A 25 -1.68 15.69 19.80
CA SER A 25 -1.52 14.34 20.37
C SER A 25 -2.45 14.09 21.56
N VAL A 26 -2.61 15.06 22.46
CA VAL A 26 -3.55 14.96 23.59
C VAL A 26 -5.00 14.87 23.10
N ASN A 27 -5.35 15.64 22.08
CA ASN A 27 -6.68 15.57 21.46
C ASN A 27 -6.90 14.25 20.72
N LEU A 28 -5.87 13.68 20.08
CA LEU A 28 -5.93 12.33 19.50
C LEU A 28 -6.21 11.28 20.57
N VAL A 29 -5.57 11.37 21.74
CA VAL A 29 -5.85 10.45 22.87
C VAL A 29 -7.30 10.61 23.38
N LYS A 30 -7.83 11.84 23.44
CA LYS A 30 -9.24 12.08 23.79
C LYS A 30 -10.20 11.52 22.74
N LEU A 31 -9.88 11.68 21.45
CA LEU A 31 -10.62 11.10 20.32
C LEU A 31 -10.59 9.57 20.34
N LEU A 32 -9.46 8.96 20.70
CA LEU A 32 -9.34 7.51 20.89
C LEU A 32 -10.26 7.03 22.02
N LYS A 33 -10.35 7.78 23.13
CA LYS A 33 -11.28 7.45 24.22
C LYS A 33 -12.75 7.55 23.84
N GLN A 34 -13.10 8.32 22.81
CA GLN A 34 -14.46 8.40 22.27
C GLN A 34 -14.79 7.27 21.28
N GLN A 35 -13.77 6.56 20.76
CA GLN A 35 -13.97 5.41 19.88
C GLN A 35 -14.38 4.18 20.70
N SER A 36 -15.15 3.28 20.08
CA SER A 36 -15.57 2.03 20.73
C SER A 36 -14.36 1.24 21.25
N THR A 37 -14.38 0.83 22.52
CA THR A 37 -13.33 0.01 23.13
C THR A 37 -13.12 -1.31 22.38
N LEU A 38 -14.20 -1.90 21.83
CA LEU A 38 -14.15 -3.10 20.99
C LEU A 38 -13.30 -2.88 19.73
N LYS A 39 -13.45 -1.72 19.07
CA LYS A 39 -12.62 -1.37 17.89
C LYS A 39 -11.14 -1.40 18.23
N ILE A 40 -10.78 -0.75 19.34
CA ILE A 40 -9.38 -0.59 19.74
C ILE A 40 -8.79 -1.96 20.06
N ILE A 41 -9.48 -2.76 20.90
CA ILE A 41 -9.04 -4.11 21.26
C ILE A 41 -8.90 -4.98 20.01
N PHE A 42 -9.90 -4.98 19.12
CA PHE A 42 -9.88 -5.78 17.91
C PHE A 42 -8.75 -5.39 16.95
N THR A 43 -8.50 -4.08 16.78
CA THR A 43 -7.42 -3.57 15.92
C THR A 43 -6.05 -3.93 16.49
N ILE A 44 -5.86 -3.78 17.81
CA ILE A 44 -4.60 -4.15 18.49
C ILE A 44 -4.37 -5.65 18.40
N LEU A 45 -5.40 -6.47 18.69
CA LEU A 45 -5.29 -7.92 18.59
C LEU A 45 -4.89 -8.35 17.17
N PHE A 46 -5.55 -7.80 16.15
CA PHE A 46 -5.21 -8.10 14.76
C PHE A 46 -3.79 -7.65 14.41
N ALA A 47 -3.38 -6.45 14.81
CA ALA A 47 -2.03 -5.95 14.57
C ALA A 47 -0.96 -6.86 15.21
N VAL A 48 -1.16 -7.28 16.46
CA VAL A 48 -0.26 -8.19 17.18
C VAL A 48 -0.23 -9.57 16.53
N CYS A 49 -1.39 -10.16 16.20
CA CYS A 49 -1.44 -11.45 15.51
C CYS A 49 -0.74 -11.41 14.16
N PHE A 50 -0.91 -10.32 13.41
CA PHE A 50 -0.26 -10.13 12.12
C PHE A 50 1.25 -9.93 12.26
N GLU A 51 1.70 -9.17 13.25
CA GLU A 51 3.12 -8.96 13.56
C GLU A 51 3.81 -10.27 13.97
N ILE A 52 3.15 -11.09 14.80
CA ILE A 52 3.60 -12.45 15.15
C ILE A 52 3.66 -13.33 13.90
N GLY A 53 2.66 -13.26 13.02
CA GLY A 53 2.63 -14.02 11.77
C GLY A 53 3.79 -13.67 10.84
N ILE A 54 4.10 -12.38 10.68
CA ILE A 54 5.27 -11.92 9.91
C ILE A 54 6.57 -12.39 10.55
N PHE A 55 6.68 -12.29 11.87
CA PHE A 55 7.84 -12.77 12.62
C PHE A 55 8.09 -14.27 12.39
N MET A 56 7.05 -15.11 12.50
CA MET A 56 7.15 -16.56 12.23
C MET A 56 7.57 -16.82 10.79
N LEU A 57 6.99 -16.11 9.81
CA LEU A 57 7.38 -16.24 8.41
C LEU A 57 8.86 -15.89 8.17
N PHE A 58 9.39 -14.88 8.87
CA PHE A 58 10.80 -14.54 8.76
C PHE A 58 11.70 -15.60 9.40
N ILE A 59 11.34 -16.16 10.55
CA ILE A 59 12.10 -17.27 11.16
C ILE A 59 12.16 -18.45 10.19
N ASP A 60 11.02 -18.91 9.68
CA ASP A 60 10.96 -20.02 8.73
C ASP A 60 11.81 -19.73 7.48
N SER A 61 11.80 -18.47 7.01
CA SER A 61 12.61 -18.03 5.87
C SER A 61 14.10 -18.07 6.15
N PHE A 62 14.54 -17.65 7.35
CA PHE A 62 15.94 -17.68 7.75
C PHE A 62 16.42 -19.10 8.01
N GLU A 63 15.64 -19.94 8.69
CA GLU A 63 15.96 -21.34 8.94
C GLU A 63 16.09 -22.13 7.62
N TYR A 64 15.17 -21.90 6.67
CA TYR A 64 15.26 -22.48 5.33
C TYR A 64 16.55 -22.06 4.61
N LEU A 65 16.98 -20.81 4.80
CA LEU A 65 18.21 -20.30 4.20
C LEU A 65 19.47 -20.83 4.89
N GLY A 66 19.43 -21.03 6.20
CA GLY A 66 20.48 -21.66 7.00
C GLY A 66 20.67 -23.14 6.64
N ALA A 67 19.58 -23.85 6.32
CA ALA A 67 19.63 -25.23 5.86
C ALA A 67 20.39 -25.43 4.53
N LEU A 68 20.62 -24.36 3.76
CA LEU A 68 21.41 -24.37 2.52
C LEU A 68 22.94 -24.36 2.77
N GLY A 69 23.40 -24.39 4.03
CA GLY A 69 24.82 -24.51 4.40
C GLY A 69 25.60 -23.19 4.31
N GLY A 70 26.91 -23.25 4.06
CA GLY A 70 27.82 -22.09 4.08
C GLY A 70 27.52 -20.98 3.06
N ILE A 71 26.71 -21.28 2.04
CA ILE A 71 26.18 -20.28 1.10
C ILE A 71 25.15 -19.37 1.80
N GLY A 72 24.43 -19.88 2.80
CA GLY A 72 23.42 -19.15 3.57
C GLY A 72 23.99 -17.90 4.24
N LEU A 73 25.12 -18.01 4.95
CA LEU A 73 25.74 -16.88 5.68
C LEU A 73 26.10 -15.70 4.75
N ILE A 74 26.67 -15.97 3.57
CA ILE A 74 27.02 -14.92 2.59
C ILE A 74 25.76 -14.29 1.96
N ILE A 75 24.68 -15.06 1.85
CA ILE A 75 23.41 -14.56 1.32
C ILE A 75 22.67 -13.72 2.37
N ILE A 76 22.74 -14.07 3.65
CA ILE A 76 22.05 -13.37 4.74
C ILE A 76 22.47 -11.88 4.79
N ASP A 77 23.78 -11.58 4.76
CA ASP A 77 24.28 -10.20 4.76
C ASP A 77 23.78 -9.40 3.54
N LYS A 78 23.73 -10.04 2.38
CA LYS A 78 23.26 -9.42 1.13
C LYS A 78 21.74 -9.25 1.11
N LEU A 79 21.00 -10.17 1.72
CA LEU A 79 19.56 -10.06 1.91
C LEU A 79 19.22 -8.90 2.83
N PHE A 80 20.03 -8.67 3.87
CA PHE A 80 19.85 -7.55 4.77
C PHE A 80 19.98 -6.22 4.02
N ALA A 81 21.03 -6.05 3.20
CA ALA A 81 21.19 -4.87 2.33
C ALA A 81 20.01 -4.71 1.34
N LEU A 82 19.58 -5.81 0.71
CA LEU A 82 18.45 -5.82 -0.23
C LEU A 82 17.13 -5.43 0.46
N PHE A 83 16.92 -5.89 1.68
CA PHE A 83 15.76 -5.56 2.49
C PHE A 83 15.73 -4.06 2.80
N PHE A 84 16.81 -3.48 3.32
CA PHE A 84 16.89 -2.03 3.58
C PHE A 84 16.79 -1.20 2.30
N PHE A 85 17.32 -1.68 1.18
CA PHE A 85 17.16 -1.03 -0.11
C PHE A 85 15.69 -1.01 -0.57
N GLY A 86 15.00 -2.15 -0.50
CA GLY A 86 13.57 -2.25 -0.81
C GLY A 86 12.72 -1.36 0.10
N MET A 87 12.99 -1.39 1.40
CA MET A 87 12.33 -0.51 2.37
C MET A 87 12.63 0.97 2.13
N GLY A 88 13.86 1.31 1.75
CA GLY A 88 14.26 2.68 1.38
C GLY A 88 13.49 3.19 0.16
N PHE A 89 13.36 2.38 -0.89
CA PHE A 89 12.54 2.72 -2.06
C PHE A 89 11.06 2.94 -1.69
N MET A 90 10.50 2.06 -0.87
CA MET A 90 9.14 2.19 -0.36
C MET A 90 8.97 3.47 0.50
N LEU A 91 9.96 3.80 1.34
CA LEU A 91 9.95 5.02 2.15
C LEU A 91 10.04 6.28 1.31
N VAL A 92 10.89 6.31 0.27
CA VAL A 92 10.99 7.47 -0.64
C VAL A 92 9.67 7.69 -1.37
N THR A 93 9.09 6.63 -1.94
CA THR A 93 7.81 6.72 -2.67
C THR A 93 6.65 7.11 -1.75
N SER A 94 6.58 6.53 -0.54
CA SER A 94 5.62 6.92 0.50
C SER A 94 5.81 8.37 0.93
N GLY A 95 7.06 8.80 1.12
CA GLY A 95 7.45 10.17 1.46
C GLY A 95 7.00 11.18 0.41
N ILE A 96 7.12 10.86 -0.89
CA ILE A 96 6.60 11.72 -1.98
C ILE A 96 5.09 11.95 -1.83
N ILE A 97 4.31 10.87 -1.63
CA ILE A 97 2.84 10.95 -1.54
C ILE A 97 2.43 11.68 -0.26
N SER A 98 3.02 11.31 0.87
CA SER A 98 2.73 11.90 2.18
C SER A 98 3.09 13.38 2.22
N SER A 99 4.28 13.75 1.74
CA SER A 99 4.76 15.13 1.77
C SER A 99 3.94 16.01 0.83
N PHE A 100 3.51 15.50 -0.33
CA PHE A 100 2.57 16.25 -1.18
C PHE A 100 1.24 16.53 -0.46
N SER A 101 0.68 15.53 0.22
CA SER A 101 -0.59 15.67 0.94
C SER A 101 -0.49 16.64 2.13
N THR A 102 0.59 16.57 2.91
CA THR A 102 0.77 17.36 4.14
C THR A 102 1.24 18.79 3.86
N ILE A 103 2.13 19.00 2.89
CA ILE A 103 2.74 20.30 2.60
C ILE A 103 1.85 21.16 1.69
N TYR A 104 1.17 20.58 0.70
CA TYR A 104 0.41 21.34 -0.30
C TYR A 104 -1.11 21.23 -0.20
N ARG A 105 -1.66 20.10 0.27
CA ARG A 105 -3.11 19.86 0.32
C ARG A 105 -3.74 20.04 1.70
N SER A 106 -2.93 20.16 2.75
CA SER A 106 -3.40 20.35 4.12
C SER A 106 -4.12 21.69 4.30
N GLU A 107 -5.33 21.65 4.85
CA GLU A 107 -6.15 22.85 5.19
C GLU A 107 -5.48 23.74 6.25
N GLU A 108 -4.50 23.21 6.97
CA GLU A 108 -3.74 23.97 7.95
C GLU A 108 -2.73 24.96 7.34
N ILE A 109 -2.33 24.76 6.08
CA ILE A 109 -1.28 25.59 5.44
C ILE A 109 -1.72 27.06 5.32
N PRO A 110 -2.93 27.38 4.78
CA PRO A 110 -3.44 28.75 4.79
C PRO A 110 -3.41 29.40 6.17
N PHE A 111 -3.77 28.66 7.22
CA PHE A 111 -3.76 29.15 8.58
C PHE A 111 -2.35 29.42 9.12
N LEU A 112 -1.39 28.54 8.82
CA LEU A 112 0.01 28.72 9.21
C LEU A 112 0.67 29.89 8.47
N MET A 113 0.30 30.12 7.21
CA MET A 113 0.82 31.23 6.38
C MET A 113 0.34 32.62 6.84
N VAL A 114 -0.81 32.71 7.53
CA VAL A 114 -1.31 33.97 8.10
C VAL A 114 -0.61 34.31 9.43
N ARG A 115 0.04 33.33 10.07
CA ARG A 115 0.77 33.55 11.32
C ARG A 115 2.20 34.05 11.04
N PRO A 116 2.84 34.75 11.99
CA PRO A 116 4.20 35.28 11.83
C PRO A 116 5.26 34.16 11.98
N PHE A 117 5.14 33.09 11.19
CA PHE A 117 6.12 32.01 11.11
C PHE A 117 6.88 32.12 9.78
N PRO A 118 8.23 32.01 9.79
CA PRO A 118 8.98 31.97 8.55
C PRO A 118 8.63 30.69 7.77
N VAL A 119 8.57 30.81 6.45
CA VAL A 119 8.16 29.74 5.54
C VAL A 119 9.03 28.49 5.71
N SER A 120 10.33 28.65 5.95
CA SER A 120 11.27 27.54 6.19
C SER A 120 10.85 26.65 7.37
N GLN A 121 10.40 27.25 8.47
CA GLN A 121 9.98 26.51 9.66
C GLN A 121 8.64 25.82 9.46
N ILE A 122 7.73 26.40 8.66
CA ILE A 122 6.48 25.74 8.28
C ILE A 122 6.80 24.47 7.47
N VAL A 123 7.74 24.56 6.53
CA VAL A 123 8.16 23.42 5.70
C VAL A 123 8.85 22.35 6.54
N ILE A 124 9.79 22.69 7.43
CA ILE A 124 10.42 21.73 8.35
C ILE A 124 9.37 21.05 9.25
N TYR A 125 8.45 21.82 9.80
CA TYR A 125 7.39 21.29 10.66
C TYR A 125 6.54 20.25 9.92
N LYS A 126 6.11 20.60 8.70
CA LYS A 126 5.33 19.69 7.85
C LYS A 126 6.16 18.51 7.33
N PHE A 127 7.47 18.68 7.15
CA PHE A 127 8.38 17.60 6.83
C PHE A 127 8.42 16.55 7.96
N PHE A 128 8.59 16.97 9.22
CA PHE A 128 8.57 16.02 10.34
C PHE A 128 7.20 15.37 10.56
N GLU A 129 6.11 16.12 10.35
CA GLU A 129 4.75 15.57 10.37
C GLU A 129 4.58 14.48 9.28
N SER A 130 5.00 14.77 8.04
CA SER A 130 4.99 13.81 6.93
C SER A 130 5.86 12.57 7.21
N THR A 131 7.02 12.80 7.81
CA THR A 131 7.98 11.76 8.18
C THR A 131 7.40 10.83 9.25
N GLY A 132 6.69 11.38 10.25
CA GLY A 132 5.94 10.58 11.22
C GLY A 132 4.78 9.80 10.61
N LEU A 133 4.06 10.38 9.64
CA LEU A 133 2.95 9.70 8.96
C LEU A 133 3.42 8.59 8.00
N SER A 134 4.64 8.67 7.48
CA SER A 134 5.22 7.65 6.61
C SER A 134 5.96 6.55 7.37
N SER A 135 6.30 6.76 8.65
CA SER A 135 7.15 5.85 9.43
C SER A 135 6.46 4.61 9.99
N TRP A 136 5.15 4.67 10.28
CA TRP A 136 4.47 3.60 10.99
C TRP A 136 4.56 2.25 10.28
N ALA A 137 4.36 2.22 8.96
CA ALA A 137 4.41 0.98 8.17
C ALA A 137 5.84 0.42 8.07
N PHE A 138 6.85 1.29 8.09
CA PHE A 138 8.26 0.87 8.10
C PHE A 138 8.62 0.19 9.41
N PHE A 139 8.25 0.79 10.56
CA PHE A 139 8.50 0.17 11.86
C PHE A 139 7.75 -1.16 12.04
N PHE A 140 6.54 -1.25 11.50
CA PHE A 140 5.73 -2.46 11.54
C PHE A 140 6.37 -3.66 10.82
N ILE A 141 7.24 -3.45 9.83
CA ILE A 141 7.95 -4.53 9.12
C ILE A 141 9.35 -4.75 9.69
N ILE A 142 10.08 -3.67 10.05
CA ILE A 142 11.46 -3.79 10.52
C ILE A 142 11.56 -4.45 11.90
N ILE A 143 10.59 -4.23 12.79
CA ILE A 143 10.57 -4.82 14.14
C ILE A 143 10.55 -6.36 14.08
N PRO A 144 9.56 -7.00 13.42
CA PRO A 144 9.54 -8.46 13.35
C PRO A 144 10.71 -9.02 12.53
N PHE A 145 11.19 -8.31 11.51
CA PHE A 145 12.36 -8.73 10.72
C PHE A 145 13.63 -8.79 11.57
N VAL A 146 13.94 -7.71 12.30
CA VAL A 146 15.12 -7.63 13.18
C VAL A 146 15.00 -8.60 14.34
N ALA A 147 13.80 -8.77 14.91
CA ALA A 147 13.56 -9.75 15.96
C ALA A 147 13.82 -11.18 15.46
N ALA A 148 13.33 -11.53 14.27
CA ALA A 148 13.53 -12.86 13.69
C ALA A 148 15.02 -13.12 13.39
N TYR A 149 15.73 -12.13 12.85
CA TYR A 149 17.17 -12.19 12.64
C TYR A 149 17.94 -12.38 13.95
N GLY A 150 17.60 -11.60 14.98
CA GLY A 150 18.23 -11.72 16.31
C GLY A 150 18.01 -13.08 16.96
N TYR A 151 16.84 -13.69 16.74
CA TYR A 151 16.53 -15.04 17.19
C TYR A 151 17.37 -16.10 16.46
N HIS A 152 17.47 -16.01 15.12
CA HIS A 152 18.24 -16.95 14.31
C HIS A 152 19.74 -16.96 14.65
N GLU A 153 20.33 -15.78 14.80
CA GLU A 153 21.77 -15.62 15.08
C GLU A 153 22.12 -15.68 16.59
N ASN A 154 21.14 -15.94 17.48
CA ASN A 154 21.31 -15.95 18.94
C ASN A 154 21.96 -14.68 19.52
N ILE A 155 21.62 -13.51 18.99
CA ILE A 155 22.27 -12.23 19.36
C ILE A 155 21.56 -11.57 20.56
N THR A 156 22.33 -10.90 21.41
CA THR A 156 21.84 -10.09 22.55
C THR A 156 20.80 -9.04 22.13
N THR A 157 19.85 -8.74 23.01
CA THR A 157 18.81 -7.69 22.86
C THR A 157 19.34 -6.30 22.48
N ALA A 158 20.62 -6.02 22.73
CA ALA A 158 21.31 -4.80 22.28
C ALA A 158 21.26 -4.62 20.75
N PHE A 159 21.22 -5.70 19.97
CA PHE A 159 21.11 -5.63 18.51
C PHE A 159 19.83 -4.96 18.04
N ALA A 160 18.69 -5.25 18.69
CA ALA A 160 17.41 -4.62 18.35
C ALA A 160 17.44 -3.10 18.61
N LEU A 161 18.12 -2.67 19.68
CA LEU A 161 18.26 -1.26 20.03
C LEU A 161 19.15 -0.51 19.02
N TRP A 162 20.26 -1.10 18.59
CA TRP A 162 21.11 -0.53 17.54
C TRP A 162 20.37 -0.42 16.21
N ASN A 163 19.64 -1.45 15.79
CA ASN A 163 18.81 -1.40 14.58
C ASN A 163 17.82 -0.23 14.62
N LEU A 164 17.15 -0.01 15.75
CA LEU A 164 16.24 1.12 15.94
C LEU A 164 16.99 2.47 15.84
N LEU A 165 18.20 2.54 16.38
CA LEU A 165 19.06 3.73 16.33
C LEU A 165 19.51 4.09 14.89
N PHE A 166 19.75 3.09 14.03
CA PHE A 166 20.04 3.30 12.60
C PHE A 166 18.78 3.60 11.77
N ALA A 167 17.66 2.99 12.14
CA ALA A 167 16.38 3.12 11.47
C ALA A 167 15.86 4.57 11.48
N ILE A 168 16.01 5.30 12.59
CA ILE A 168 15.51 6.69 12.71
C ILE A 168 16.19 7.65 11.71
N PRO A 169 17.54 7.77 11.66
CA PRO A 169 18.22 8.60 10.67
C PRO A 169 17.95 8.15 9.23
N PHE A 170 17.94 6.84 8.97
CA PHE A 170 17.63 6.29 7.64
C PHE A 170 16.26 6.74 7.13
N LEU A 171 15.28 6.76 8.03
CA LEU A 171 13.93 7.20 7.73
C LEU A 171 13.87 8.68 7.36
N VAL A 172 14.60 9.53 8.08
CA VAL A 172 14.71 10.97 7.80
C VAL A 172 15.33 11.20 6.42
N ILE A 173 16.38 10.46 6.06
CA ILE A 173 17.01 10.55 4.74
C ILE A 173 16.01 10.19 3.64
N CYS A 174 15.35 9.03 3.74
CA CYS A 174 14.43 8.55 2.71
C CYS A 174 13.21 9.47 2.54
N SER A 175 12.57 9.86 3.65
CA SER A 175 11.47 10.82 3.64
C SER A 175 11.90 12.19 3.11
N GLY A 176 13.11 12.61 3.44
CA GLY A 176 13.66 13.90 3.04
C GLY A 176 13.96 13.99 1.54
N ILE A 177 14.50 12.92 0.94
CA ILE A 177 14.64 12.79 -0.51
C ILE A 177 13.28 12.91 -1.20
N GLY A 178 12.26 12.21 -0.69
CA GLY A 178 10.90 12.29 -1.22
C GLY A 178 10.29 13.70 -1.10
N THR A 179 10.55 14.39 0.01
CA THR A 179 10.06 15.75 0.25
C THR A 179 10.74 16.78 -0.65
N ALA A 180 12.07 16.69 -0.80
CA ALA A 180 12.82 17.54 -1.72
C ALA A 180 12.34 17.35 -3.16
N PHE A 181 12.09 16.10 -3.58
CA PHE A 181 11.51 15.79 -4.88
C PHE A 181 10.16 16.47 -5.08
N VAL A 182 9.26 16.43 -4.09
CA VAL A 182 7.94 17.08 -4.17
C VAL A 182 8.05 18.60 -4.30
N LEU A 183 8.87 19.26 -3.47
CA LEU A 183 9.08 20.72 -3.53
C LEU A 183 9.53 21.15 -4.92
N VAL A 184 10.50 20.41 -5.47
CA VAL A 184 11.05 20.64 -6.82
C VAL A 184 9.98 20.41 -7.91
N MET A 185 9.27 19.28 -7.84
CA MET A 185 8.25 18.91 -8.81
C MET A 185 7.12 19.93 -8.87
N VAL A 186 6.61 20.38 -7.72
CA VAL A 186 5.50 21.34 -7.66
C VAL A 186 5.90 22.71 -8.22
N ARG A 187 7.17 23.11 -8.05
CA ARG A 187 7.66 24.37 -8.62
C ARG A 187 7.74 24.32 -10.14
N TRP A 188 8.36 23.28 -10.70
CA TRP A 188 8.64 23.22 -12.14
C TRP A 188 7.49 22.63 -12.98
N PHE A 189 6.60 21.84 -12.40
CA PHE A 189 5.48 21.24 -13.12
C PHE A 189 4.12 21.85 -12.71
N PRO A 190 3.44 22.58 -13.60
CA PRO A 190 2.10 23.09 -13.33
C PRO A 190 1.09 21.93 -13.22
N LEU A 191 0.55 21.73 -12.01
CA LEU A 191 -0.24 20.55 -11.61
C LEU A 191 -1.58 20.33 -12.35
N GLY A 192 -2.02 21.26 -13.21
CA GLY A 192 -3.33 21.20 -13.87
C GLY A 192 -3.40 20.35 -15.14
N LYS A 193 -2.70 20.76 -16.21
CA LYS A 193 -2.78 20.11 -17.54
C LYS A 193 -1.64 19.15 -17.79
N TYR A 194 -0.42 19.54 -17.47
CA TYR A 194 0.79 18.78 -17.82
C TYR A 194 1.13 17.71 -16.80
N LEU A 195 0.62 17.75 -15.57
CA LEU A 195 0.84 16.69 -14.58
C LEU A 195 0.24 15.34 -15.02
N LYS A 196 -0.92 15.35 -15.69
CA LYS A 196 -1.50 14.13 -16.27
C LYS A 196 -0.58 13.57 -17.35
N TYR A 197 -0.12 14.42 -18.28
CA TYR A 197 0.82 14.02 -19.34
C TYR A 197 2.21 13.66 -18.82
N LEU A 198 2.66 14.27 -17.71
CA LEU A 198 3.93 14.02 -17.08
C LEU A 198 3.91 12.77 -16.22
N LEU A 199 2.85 12.50 -15.47
CA LEU A 199 2.68 11.24 -14.74
C LEU A 199 2.47 10.07 -15.70
N VAL A 200 1.72 10.28 -16.78
CA VAL A 200 1.61 9.32 -17.88
C VAL A 200 2.95 9.19 -18.59
N GLY A 201 3.69 10.29 -18.81
CA GLY A 201 5.02 10.30 -19.43
C GLY A 201 6.10 9.64 -18.57
N LEU A 202 6.11 9.86 -17.26
CA LEU A 202 6.96 9.19 -16.28
C LEU A 202 6.56 7.74 -16.13
N GLY A 203 5.27 7.42 -16.16
CA GLY A 203 4.77 6.05 -16.18
C GLY A 203 5.22 5.31 -17.43
N ILE A 204 5.07 5.93 -18.60
CA ILE A 204 5.54 5.40 -19.89
C ILE A 204 7.07 5.31 -19.91
N MET A 205 7.80 6.31 -19.40
CA MET A 205 9.26 6.29 -19.32
C MET A 205 9.74 5.21 -18.35
N LEU A 206 9.11 5.03 -17.19
CA LEU A 206 9.38 3.92 -16.28
C LEU A 206 9.12 2.58 -16.95
N VAL A 207 7.99 2.44 -17.64
CA VAL A 207 7.64 1.22 -18.39
C VAL A 207 8.64 0.98 -19.53
N LEU A 208 9.07 2.01 -20.26
CA LEU A 208 10.05 1.91 -21.34
C LEU A 208 11.45 1.60 -20.82
N LEU A 209 11.88 2.23 -19.73
CA LEU A 209 13.13 1.92 -19.04
C LEU A 209 13.09 0.48 -18.50
N LEU A 210 11.96 0.04 -17.97
CA LEU A 210 11.75 -1.34 -17.53
C LEU A 210 11.80 -2.33 -18.69
N VAL A 211 11.09 -2.05 -19.79
CA VAL A 211 11.11 -2.88 -21.00
C VAL A 211 12.51 -2.93 -21.59
N TYR A 212 13.22 -1.79 -21.62
CA TYR A 212 14.62 -1.72 -22.04
C TYR A 212 15.51 -2.57 -21.14
N TYR A 213 15.35 -2.48 -19.81
CA TYR A 213 16.12 -3.26 -18.83
C TYR A 213 15.86 -4.76 -18.96
N ILE A 214 14.59 -5.17 -19.14
CA ILE A 214 14.18 -6.56 -19.35
C ILE A 214 14.73 -7.10 -20.68
N LYS A 215 14.70 -6.29 -21.74
CA LYS A 215 15.20 -6.65 -23.07
C LYS A 215 16.72 -6.81 -23.07
N GLN A 216 17.45 -5.94 -22.37
CA GLN A 216 18.89 -6.05 -22.17
C GLN A 216 19.27 -7.31 -21.38
N TYR A 217 18.45 -7.69 -20.40
CA TYR A 217 18.68 -8.88 -19.59
C TYR A 217 18.40 -10.18 -20.35
N SER A 218 17.37 -10.20 -21.21
CA SER A 218 17.09 -11.36 -22.08
C SER A 218 18.22 -11.64 -23.08
N TYR A 219 18.93 -10.60 -23.54
CA TYR A 219 20.03 -10.72 -24.50
C TYR A 219 21.32 -11.28 -23.88
N ASN A 220 21.56 -11.06 -22.58
CA ASN A 220 22.77 -11.50 -21.88
C ASN A 220 22.65 -12.90 -21.25
N SER A 221 21.56 -13.63 -21.48
CA SER A 221 21.28 -14.93 -20.84
C SER A 221 21.70 -16.16 -21.66
N ASP A 222 22.40 -15.96 -22.78
CA ASP A 222 22.95 -17.04 -23.63
C ASP A 222 24.34 -17.55 -23.19
N SER A 223 25.00 -16.91 -22.22
CA SER A 223 26.22 -17.47 -21.61
C SER A 223 25.88 -18.30 -20.38
N ALA A 224 26.00 -19.61 -20.54
CA ALA A 224 25.67 -20.67 -19.58
C ALA A 224 26.63 -20.77 -18.37
N ASP A 225 26.82 -19.68 -17.64
CA ASP A 225 27.42 -19.72 -16.30
C ASP A 225 26.36 -19.30 -15.26
N LEU A 226 25.81 -20.31 -14.57
CA LEU A 226 24.96 -20.18 -13.39
C LEU A 226 25.75 -19.61 -12.21
N ASN A 227 26.20 -18.37 -12.34
CA ASN A 227 26.66 -17.60 -11.19
C ASN A 227 25.43 -17.19 -10.38
N LEU A 228 25.34 -17.57 -9.10
CA LEU A 228 24.34 -17.01 -8.16
C LEU A 228 24.34 -15.47 -8.14
N ALA A 229 25.44 -14.84 -8.56
CA ALA A 229 25.57 -13.41 -8.79
C ALA A 229 24.80 -12.86 -10.02
N SER A 230 24.44 -13.71 -10.99
CA SER A 230 23.58 -13.35 -12.12
C SER A 230 22.10 -13.46 -11.78
N LEU A 231 21.71 -14.29 -10.80
CA LEU A 231 20.31 -14.54 -10.42
C LEU A 231 19.61 -13.37 -9.71
N LEU A 232 20.34 -12.38 -9.20
CA LEU A 232 19.73 -11.20 -8.57
C LEU A 232 20.50 -9.91 -8.95
N PRO A 233 20.23 -9.32 -10.13
CA PRO A 233 20.72 -7.99 -10.50
C PRO A 233 20.37 -6.90 -9.47
N GLY A 234 19.34 -7.12 -8.64
CA GLY A 234 19.02 -6.30 -7.48
C GLY A 234 20.16 -6.19 -6.47
N PHE A 235 21.01 -7.22 -6.32
CA PHE A 235 22.14 -7.16 -5.37
C PHE A 235 23.20 -6.14 -5.77
N ARG A 236 23.51 -5.97 -7.07
CA ARG A 236 24.51 -4.98 -7.51
C ARG A 236 24.04 -3.54 -7.31
N VAL A 237 22.75 -3.28 -7.53
CA VAL A 237 22.16 -1.97 -7.29
C VAL A 237 22.03 -1.72 -5.79
N SER A 238 21.60 -2.73 -5.03
CA SER A 238 21.46 -2.64 -3.57
C SER A 238 22.79 -2.48 -2.84
N SER A 239 23.89 -3.03 -3.38
CA SER A 239 25.22 -2.97 -2.79
C SER A 239 26.05 -1.76 -3.27
N HIS A 240 25.41 -0.74 -3.86
CA HIS A 240 26.16 0.43 -4.32
C HIS A 240 26.70 1.22 -3.11
N PRO A 241 28.01 1.52 -3.02
CA PRO A 241 28.64 2.10 -1.82
C PRO A 241 28.09 3.47 -1.38
N LEU A 242 27.43 4.19 -2.27
CA LEU A 242 26.85 5.52 -2.01
C LEU A 242 25.40 5.48 -1.48
N LEU A 243 24.79 4.29 -1.37
CA LEU A 243 23.39 4.21 -0.95
C LEU A 243 23.25 4.21 0.58
N PRO A 244 22.32 5.00 1.13
CA PRO A 244 22.04 5.00 2.57
C PRO A 244 21.65 3.62 3.13
N SER A 245 21.01 2.78 2.29
CA SER A 245 20.65 1.39 2.67
C SER A 245 21.88 0.54 2.96
N GLN A 246 22.96 0.73 2.20
CA GLN A 246 24.21 -0.01 2.36
C GLN A 246 24.95 0.41 3.63
N TRP A 247 24.97 1.72 3.95
CA TRP A 247 25.59 2.22 5.18
C TRP A 247 24.90 1.68 6.43
N VAL A 248 23.57 1.57 6.39
CA VAL A 248 22.79 0.98 7.47
C VAL A 248 23.08 -0.51 7.60
N SER A 249 23.03 -1.27 6.50
CA SER A 249 23.29 -2.71 6.54
C SER A 249 24.71 -3.05 6.97
N GLU A 250 25.73 -2.35 6.45
CA GLU A 250 27.13 -2.56 6.86
C GLU A 250 27.39 -2.09 8.30
N GLY A 251 26.75 -1.00 8.74
CA GLY A 251 26.86 -0.53 10.11
C GLY A 251 26.29 -1.54 11.11
N ILE A 252 25.15 -2.15 10.78
CA ILE A 252 24.52 -3.18 11.61
C ILE A 252 25.35 -4.47 11.58
N ALA A 253 25.82 -4.91 10.41
CA ALA A 253 26.67 -6.10 10.27
C ALA A 253 28.01 -5.95 11.02
N ALA A 254 28.65 -4.78 10.96
CA ALA A 254 29.87 -4.51 11.71
C ALA A 254 29.65 -4.64 13.22
N LEU A 255 28.50 -4.18 13.74
CA LEU A 255 28.14 -4.32 15.15
C LEU A 255 27.88 -5.77 15.55
N THR A 256 27.30 -6.60 14.67
CA THR A 256 27.10 -8.03 14.96
C THR A 256 28.40 -8.81 15.00
N HIS A 257 29.40 -8.41 14.22
CA HIS A 257 30.74 -9.00 14.26
C HIS A 257 31.63 -8.45 15.39
N GLY A 258 31.12 -7.52 16.22
CA GLY A 258 31.87 -6.92 17.33
C GLY A 258 32.81 -5.77 16.93
N GLU A 259 32.75 -5.29 15.68
CA GLU A 259 33.51 -4.14 15.19
C GLU A 259 32.84 -2.80 15.57
N TRP A 260 32.82 -2.49 16.87
CA TRP A 260 32.13 -1.31 17.41
C TRP A 260 32.49 0.02 16.75
N PHE A 261 33.77 0.24 16.45
CA PHE A 261 34.25 1.48 15.84
C PHE A 261 33.70 1.67 14.43
N ARG A 262 33.72 0.62 13.62
CA ARG A 262 33.20 0.64 12.24
C ARG A 262 31.69 0.84 12.24
N GLY A 263 30.97 0.14 13.11
CA GLY A 263 29.53 0.33 13.30
C GLY A 263 29.18 1.77 13.67
N PHE A 264 29.87 2.35 14.66
CA PHE A 264 29.64 3.72 15.09
C PHE A 264 29.98 4.76 14.02
N MET A 265 31.04 4.54 13.23
CA MET A 265 31.39 5.39 12.08
C MET A 265 30.24 5.44 11.07
N PHE A 266 29.68 4.28 10.70
CA PHE A 266 28.52 4.23 9.80
C PHE A 266 27.29 4.90 10.42
N TRP A 267 27.06 4.73 11.72
CA TRP A 267 25.97 5.42 12.39
C TRP A 267 26.11 6.95 12.29
N MET A 268 27.31 7.48 12.58
CA MET A 268 27.58 8.92 12.43
C MET A 268 27.43 9.40 10.98
N LEU A 269 27.83 8.59 10.00
CA LEU A 269 27.64 8.90 8.58
C LEU A 269 26.16 9.06 8.23
N VAL A 270 25.30 8.13 8.68
CA VAL A 270 23.85 8.20 8.45
C VAL A 270 23.22 9.38 9.20
N VAL A 271 23.65 9.67 10.43
CA VAL A 271 23.15 10.84 11.18
C VAL A 271 23.55 12.16 10.51
N SER A 272 24.81 12.30 10.09
CA SER A 272 25.31 13.50 9.42
C SER A 272 24.57 13.76 8.11
N THR A 273 24.34 12.72 7.32
CA THR A 273 23.57 12.82 6.07
C THR A 273 22.10 13.14 6.31
N ALA A 274 21.48 12.61 7.37
CA ALA A 274 20.11 12.99 7.76
C ALA A 274 20.00 14.48 8.10
N ILE A 275 20.96 15.03 8.84
CA ILE A 275 21.00 16.47 9.18
C ILE A 275 21.18 17.31 7.92
N LEU A 276 22.09 16.91 7.02
CA LEU A 276 22.30 17.59 5.74
C LEU A 276 21.01 17.65 4.90
N VAL A 277 20.25 16.55 4.85
CA VAL A 277 18.96 16.51 4.16
C VAL A 277 17.95 17.49 4.77
N CYS A 278 17.89 17.59 6.10
CA CYS A 278 17.04 18.59 6.77
C CYS A 278 17.41 20.03 6.37
N ILE A 279 18.71 20.35 6.29
CA ILE A 279 19.20 21.68 5.86
C ILE A 279 18.81 21.96 4.41
N ILE A 280 18.95 20.97 3.51
CA ILE A 280 18.53 21.11 2.11
C ILE A 280 17.02 21.41 2.02
N ILE A 281 16.20 20.69 2.79
CA ILE A 281 14.74 20.90 2.82
C ILE A 281 14.40 22.28 3.36
N GLU A 282 15.13 22.77 4.37
CA GLU A 282 14.96 24.12 4.88
C GLU A 282 15.23 25.18 3.81
N CYS A 283 16.35 25.04 3.11
CA CYS A 283 16.79 25.96 2.06
C CYS A 283 15.82 25.94 0.86
N PHE A 284 15.41 24.74 0.42
CA PHE A 284 14.40 24.59 -0.62
C PHE A 284 13.04 25.13 -0.14
N GLY A 285 12.66 24.86 1.10
CA GLY A 285 11.44 25.36 1.70
C GLY A 285 11.36 26.89 1.70
N ALA A 286 12.43 27.58 2.05
CA ALA A 286 12.49 29.03 2.02
C ALA A 286 12.32 29.61 0.60
N ASN A 287 12.92 28.97 -0.41
CA ASN A 287 13.07 29.56 -1.75
C ASN A 287 12.05 29.05 -2.80
N ILE A 288 11.45 27.88 -2.60
CA ILE A 288 10.70 27.13 -3.63
C ILE A 288 9.24 26.97 -3.23
N PHE A 289 8.96 26.77 -1.94
CA PHE A 289 7.64 26.37 -1.46
C PHE A 289 6.55 27.40 -1.79
N TYR A 290 6.82 28.69 -1.53
CA TYR A 290 5.84 29.75 -1.68
C TYR A 290 5.35 29.89 -3.14
N ASP A 291 6.28 29.91 -4.10
CA ASP A 291 5.97 29.94 -5.53
C ASP A 291 5.10 28.74 -5.95
N GLY A 292 5.45 27.54 -5.47
CA GLY A 292 4.71 26.31 -5.77
C GLY A 292 3.28 26.34 -5.20
N TRP A 293 3.12 26.85 -3.98
CA TRP A 293 1.83 26.96 -3.32
C TRP A 293 0.89 27.93 -4.02
N GLN A 294 1.39 29.11 -4.43
CA GLN A 294 0.61 30.09 -5.19
C GLN A 294 0.13 29.55 -6.55
N ARG A 295 1.00 28.85 -7.28
CA ARG A 295 0.65 28.24 -8.59
C ARG A 295 -0.47 27.21 -8.46
N LEU A 296 -0.42 26.41 -7.39
CA LEU A 296 -1.46 25.43 -7.09
C LEU A 296 -2.82 26.07 -6.80
N ALA A 297 -2.83 27.13 -5.99
CA ALA A 297 -4.05 27.88 -5.70
C ALA A 297 -4.65 28.53 -6.96
N GLY A 298 -3.80 29.06 -7.85
CA GLY A 298 -4.22 29.71 -9.10
C GLY A 298 -4.71 28.77 -10.22
N SER A 299 -4.38 27.48 -10.19
CA SER A 299 -4.67 26.53 -11.29
C SER A 299 -6.13 26.03 -11.35
N SER A 300 -6.99 26.38 -10.39
CA SER A 300 -8.37 25.89 -10.30
C SER A 300 -9.36 26.53 -11.29
N SER A 301 -8.96 27.62 -11.97
CA SER A 301 -9.87 28.46 -12.76
C SER A 301 -10.17 27.97 -14.19
N ASN A 302 -9.35 27.07 -14.77
CA ASN A 302 -9.51 26.71 -16.18
C ASN A 302 -10.55 25.60 -16.41
N LYS A 303 -11.77 26.00 -16.83
CA LYS A 303 -12.84 25.10 -17.28
C LYS A 303 -12.38 24.26 -18.48
N SER A 304 -11.99 23.00 -18.24
CA SER A 304 -11.69 22.05 -19.31
C SER A 304 -12.97 21.48 -19.91
N ARG A 305 -13.01 21.37 -21.24
CA ARG A 305 -14.02 20.59 -21.98
C ARG A 305 -14.03 19.13 -21.51
N PRO A 306 -15.19 18.44 -21.51
CA PRO A 306 -15.25 17.03 -21.14
C PRO A 306 -14.41 16.18 -22.13
N PRO A 307 -13.57 15.25 -21.65
CA PRO A 307 -12.75 14.39 -22.51
C PRO A 307 -13.61 13.47 -23.40
N GLU A 308 -13.17 13.26 -24.64
CA GLU A 308 -13.86 12.44 -25.66
C GLU A 308 -14.15 11.00 -25.20
N MET A 309 -13.27 10.43 -24.36
CA MET A 309 -13.47 9.11 -23.74
C MET A 309 -14.78 9.02 -22.93
N LEU A 310 -15.20 10.09 -22.26
CA LEU A 310 -16.46 10.11 -21.50
C LEU A 310 -17.68 10.04 -22.42
N VAL A 311 -17.58 10.60 -23.63
CA VAL A 311 -18.66 10.57 -24.62
C VAL A 311 -18.78 9.17 -25.22
N TRP A 312 -17.66 8.53 -25.55
CA TRP A 312 -17.64 7.13 -25.99
C TRP A 312 -18.24 6.19 -24.95
N LEU A 313 -17.83 6.34 -23.68
CA LEU A 313 -18.36 5.52 -22.59
C LEU A 313 -19.86 5.77 -22.35
N GLN A 314 -20.33 7.01 -22.55
CA GLN A 314 -21.75 7.32 -22.49
C GLN A 314 -22.52 6.50 -23.53
N ASN A 315 -22.00 6.38 -24.75
CA ASN A 315 -22.65 5.65 -25.83
C ASN A 315 -22.65 4.13 -25.63
N THR A 316 -21.57 3.54 -25.10
CA THR A 316 -21.53 2.10 -24.80
C THR A 316 -22.47 1.72 -23.64
N LEU A 317 -22.62 2.59 -22.64
CA LEU A 317 -23.56 2.41 -21.53
C LEU A 317 -25.03 2.69 -21.90
N SER A 318 -25.34 3.04 -23.16
CA SER A 318 -26.72 3.31 -23.60
C SER A 318 -27.66 2.10 -23.54
N LEU A 319 -27.09 0.88 -23.49
CA LEU A 319 -27.84 -0.37 -23.33
C LEU A 319 -28.47 -0.54 -21.93
N PHE A 320 -28.00 0.20 -20.92
CA PHE A 320 -28.51 0.12 -19.56
C PHE A 320 -29.62 1.15 -19.28
N PRO A 321 -30.54 0.86 -18.34
CA PRO A 321 -31.53 1.83 -17.87
C PRO A 321 -30.90 3.17 -17.47
N HIS A 322 -31.62 4.26 -17.74
CA HIS A 322 -31.14 5.64 -17.54
C HIS A 322 -30.59 5.88 -16.12
N ASP A 323 -31.25 5.32 -15.10
CA ASP A 323 -30.87 5.43 -13.70
C ASP A 323 -29.48 4.83 -13.41
N ILE A 324 -29.24 3.61 -13.91
CA ILE A 324 -27.98 2.88 -13.73
C ILE A 324 -26.85 3.61 -14.45
N ARG A 325 -27.09 4.04 -15.68
CA ARG A 325 -26.13 4.78 -16.50
C ARG A 325 -25.73 6.09 -15.81
N ALA A 326 -26.67 6.82 -15.22
CA ALA A 326 -26.40 8.08 -14.54
C ALA A 326 -25.49 7.87 -13.31
N ILE A 327 -25.75 6.84 -12.50
CA ILE A 327 -24.94 6.51 -11.32
C ILE A 327 -23.53 6.08 -11.73
N VAL A 328 -23.41 5.19 -12.72
CA VAL A 328 -22.10 4.70 -13.21
C VAL A 328 -21.27 5.83 -13.82
N MET A 329 -21.89 6.66 -14.66
CA MET A 329 -21.21 7.80 -15.29
C MET A 329 -20.77 8.84 -14.24
N LYS A 330 -21.59 9.07 -13.21
CA LYS A 330 -21.22 9.91 -12.06
C LYS A 330 -19.98 9.37 -11.35
N ASP A 331 -19.98 8.08 -11.01
CA ASP A 331 -18.88 7.48 -10.25
C ASP A 331 -17.57 7.49 -11.07
N ILE A 332 -17.62 7.19 -12.37
CA ILE A 332 -16.45 7.24 -13.26
C ILE A 332 -15.91 8.66 -13.42
N ARG A 333 -16.78 9.66 -13.55
CA ARG A 333 -16.36 11.07 -13.63
C ARG A 333 -15.73 11.54 -12.33
N THR A 334 -16.32 11.19 -11.18
CA THR A 334 -15.79 11.53 -9.86
C THR A 334 -14.41 10.90 -9.68
N PHE A 335 -14.29 9.61 -9.99
CA PHE A 335 -13.01 8.89 -9.97
C PHE A 335 -11.99 9.62 -10.85
N LEU A 336 -12.26 9.87 -12.15
CA LEU A 336 -11.34 10.55 -13.11
C LEU A 336 -10.93 11.97 -12.72
N ARG A 337 -11.72 12.62 -11.88
CA ARG A 337 -11.47 13.98 -11.40
C ARG A 337 -10.57 14.02 -10.17
N ASP A 338 -10.49 12.93 -9.41
CA ASP A 338 -9.64 12.81 -8.22
C ASP A 338 -8.25 12.22 -8.57
N PRO A 339 -7.21 13.06 -8.71
CA PRO A 339 -5.88 12.59 -9.14
C PRO A 339 -5.24 11.64 -8.11
N VAL A 340 -5.62 11.75 -6.83
CA VAL A 340 -5.13 10.87 -5.77
C VAL A 340 -5.64 9.44 -5.92
N GLN A 341 -6.88 9.27 -6.39
CA GLN A 341 -7.47 7.93 -6.53
C GLN A 341 -6.87 7.19 -7.74
N TRP A 342 -6.77 7.85 -8.89
CA TRP A 342 -6.14 7.20 -10.06
C TRP A 342 -4.62 7.05 -9.96
N SER A 343 -3.91 7.96 -9.27
CA SER A 343 -2.47 7.78 -9.06
C SER A 343 -2.19 6.55 -8.20
N GLN A 344 -3.01 6.29 -7.17
CA GLN A 344 -2.91 5.07 -6.37
C GLN A 344 -3.18 3.83 -7.21
N VAL A 345 -4.22 3.84 -8.05
CA VAL A 345 -4.50 2.74 -8.99
C VAL A 345 -3.32 2.50 -9.92
N LEU A 346 -2.74 3.55 -10.51
CA LEU A 346 -1.57 3.43 -11.39
C LEU A 346 -0.38 2.81 -10.66
N ILE A 347 -0.09 3.25 -9.43
CA ILE A 347 0.99 2.68 -8.61
C ILE A 347 0.74 1.19 -8.34
N PHE A 348 -0.48 0.82 -7.94
CA PHE A 348 -0.85 -0.57 -7.67
C PHE A 348 -0.70 -1.46 -8.91
N PHE A 349 -1.27 -1.05 -10.04
CA PHE A 349 -1.16 -1.81 -11.29
C PHE A 349 0.27 -1.83 -11.83
N GLY A 350 1.04 -0.76 -11.63
CA GLY A 350 2.46 -0.71 -11.99
C GLY A 350 3.30 -1.71 -11.20
N LEU A 351 3.12 -1.78 -9.88
CA LEU A 351 3.78 -2.78 -9.03
C LEU A 351 3.37 -4.20 -9.39
N LEU A 352 2.10 -4.40 -9.71
CA LEU A 352 1.57 -5.71 -10.06
C LEU A 352 2.06 -6.15 -11.46
N ALA A 353 2.15 -5.22 -12.43
CA ALA A 353 2.77 -5.47 -13.73
C ALA A 353 4.27 -5.79 -13.60
N LEU A 354 4.98 -5.10 -12.71
CA LEU A 354 6.37 -5.41 -12.37
C LEU A 354 6.52 -6.83 -11.83
N TYR A 355 5.67 -7.20 -10.87
CA TYR A 355 5.63 -8.55 -10.31
C TYR A 355 5.42 -9.61 -11.39
N PHE A 356 4.38 -9.47 -12.22
CA PHE A 356 4.12 -10.44 -13.30
C PHE A 356 5.21 -10.45 -14.37
N SER A 357 5.79 -9.29 -14.69
CA SER A 357 6.91 -9.22 -15.63
C SER A 357 8.15 -9.93 -15.09
N ASN A 358 8.40 -9.87 -13.78
CA ASN A 358 9.52 -10.54 -13.14
C ASN A 358 9.32 -12.07 -13.14
N LEU A 359 8.09 -12.56 -12.97
CA LEU A 359 7.78 -14.00 -13.10
C LEU A 359 8.22 -14.56 -14.46
N ARG A 360 8.20 -13.79 -15.55
CA ARG A 360 8.64 -14.28 -16.87
C ARG A 360 10.13 -14.66 -16.92
N THR A 361 10.95 -14.03 -16.08
CA THR A 361 12.41 -14.18 -16.10
C THR A 361 12.85 -15.51 -15.50
N PHE A 362 12.06 -16.09 -14.59
CA PHE A 362 12.34 -17.41 -14.05
C PHE A 362 11.98 -18.47 -15.10
N LYS A 363 12.97 -19.25 -15.54
CA LYS A 363 12.77 -20.42 -16.41
C LYS A 363 12.04 -21.53 -15.62
N TYR A 364 10.73 -21.36 -15.38
CA TYR A 364 9.91 -22.27 -14.58
C TYR A 364 9.72 -23.67 -15.18
N HIS A 365 10.10 -23.85 -16.44
CA HIS A 365 10.07 -25.13 -17.15
C HIS A 365 11.08 -26.15 -16.59
N THR A 366 12.13 -25.68 -15.93
CA THR A 366 13.16 -26.52 -15.30
C THR A 366 12.85 -26.88 -13.85
N PHE A 367 11.82 -26.29 -13.24
CA PHE A 367 11.46 -26.57 -11.85
C PHE A 367 10.48 -27.75 -11.73
N PRO A 368 10.59 -28.57 -10.67
CA PRO A 368 9.63 -29.64 -10.39
C PRO A 368 8.19 -29.09 -10.32
N GLU A 369 7.20 -29.88 -10.74
CA GLU A 369 5.77 -29.50 -10.74
C GLU A 369 5.29 -28.94 -9.39
N ASN A 370 5.89 -29.41 -8.29
CA ASN A 370 5.59 -28.99 -6.93
C ASN A 370 5.91 -27.51 -6.67
N TRP A 371 7.07 -27.05 -7.12
CA TRP A 371 7.46 -25.64 -7.00
C TRP A 371 6.53 -24.74 -7.82
N ARG A 372 6.04 -25.24 -8.96
CA ARG A 372 5.08 -24.51 -9.81
C ARG A 372 3.72 -24.38 -9.11
N ASN A 373 3.26 -25.43 -8.43
CA ASN A 373 2.01 -25.36 -7.65
C ASN A 373 2.13 -24.39 -6.47
N THR A 374 3.24 -24.44 -5.71
CA THR A 374 3.49 -23.51 -4.61
C THR A 374 3.52 -22.06 -5.10
N VAL A 375 4.22 -21.79 -6.21
CA VAL A 375 4.25 -20.46 -6.82
C VAL A 375 2.85 -20.03 -7.29
N ALA A 376 2.05 -20.93 -7.85
CA ALA A 376 0.67 -20.63 -8.25
C ALA A 376 -0.20 -20.21 -7.05
N PHE A 377 -0.11 -20.91 -5.93
CA PHE A 377 -0.84 -20.54 -4.70
C PHE A 377 -0.33 -19.23 -4.08
N LEU A 378 0.97 -18.99 -4.13
CA LEU A 378 1.56 -17.72 -3.69
C LEU A 378 1.11 -16.55 -4.59
N ASN A 379 0.94 -16.79 -5.88
CA ASN A 379 0.38 -15.81 -6.82
C ASN A 379 -1.10 -15.54 -6.50
N VAL A 380 -1.90 -16.58 -6.20
CA VAL A 380 -3.29 -16.41 -5.72
C VAL A 380 -3.32 -15.57 -4.45
N PHE A 381 -2.49 -15.88 -3.47
CA PHE A 381 -2.38 -15.10 -2.24
C PHE A 381 -2.03 -13.64 -2.53
N SER A 382 -1.02 -13.39 -3.37
CA SER A 382 -0.56 -12.04 -3.73
C SER A 382 -1.65 -11.23 -4.45
N VAL A 383 -2.29 -11.80 -5.47
CA VAL A 383 -3.38 -11.15 -6.21
C VAL A 383 -4.58 -10.90 -5.30
N SER A 384 -4.91 -11.85 -4.43
CA SER A 384 -6.03 -11.74 -3.49
C SER A 384 -5.81 -10.68 -2.42
N ALA A 385 -4.57 -10.56 -1.90
CA ALA A 385 -4.19 -9.48 -1.00
C ALA A 385 -4.32 -8.10 -1.67
N VAL A 386 -3.93 -7.99 -2.94
CA VAL A 386 -4.14 -6.77 -3.74
C VAL A 386 -5.64 -6.49 -3.92
N MET A 387 -6.47 -7.51 -4.22
CA MET A 387 -7.92 -7.33 -4.33
C MET A 387 -8.54 -6.83 -3.02
N CYS A 388 -8.12 -7.38 -1.88
CA CYS A 388 -8.56 -6.93 -0.55
C CYS A 388 -8.21 -5.45 -0.29
N SER A 389 -6.99 -5.05 -0.65
CA SER A 389 -6.54 -3.65 -0.57
C SER A 389 -7.33 -2.72 -1.51
N LEU A 390 -7.56 -3.13 -2.76
CA LEU A 390 -8.35 -2.36 -3.71
C LEU A 390 -9.81 -2.21 -3.26
N GLY A 391 -10.42 -3.29 -2.74
CA GLY A 391 -11.79 -3.25 -2.24
C GLY A 391 -11.97 -2.30 -1.07
N SER A 392 -11.07 -2.36 -0.08
CA SER A 392 -11.10 -1.44 1.04
C SER A 392 -10.84 0.02 0.64
N ARG A 393 -9.96 0.30 -0.33
CA ARG A 393 -9.63 1.69 -0.73
C ARG A 393 -10.61 2.33 -1.70
N PHE A 394 -11.18 1.55 -2.63
CA PHE A 394 -11.97 2.11 -3.72
C PHE A 394 -13.43 1.71 -3.69
N ILE A 395 -13.80 0.58 -3.10
CA ILE A 395 -15.18 0.06 -3.10
C ILE A 395 -15.89 0.46 -1.79
N TYR A 396 -15.24 0.26 -0.65
CA TYR A 396 -15.81 0.60 0.66
C TYR A 396 -16.23 2.08 0.79
N PRO A 397 -15.42 3.08 0.43
CA PRO A 397 -15.81 4.47 0.62
C PRO A 397 -16.81 4.98 -0.43
N GLN A 398 -17.20 4.20 -1.45
CA GLN A 398 -18.03 4.71 -2.57
C GLN A 398 -19.36 5.32 -2.15
N LEU A 399 -20.02 4.76 -1.14
CA LEU A 399 -21.27 5.32 -0.61
C LEU A 399 -20.99 6.55 0.25
N SER A 400 -19.98 6.51 1.11
CA SER A 400 -19.59 7.64 1.97
C SER A 400 -19.08 8.85 1.18
N LEU A 401 -18.43 8.63 0.04
CA LEU A 401 -17.96 9.67 -0.87
C LEU A 401 -19.10 10.43 -1.56
N GLU A 402 -20.34 9.94 -1.50
CA GLU A 402 -21.50 10.72 -1.93
C GLU A 402 -21.76 11.91 -0.99
N GLY A 403 -21.27 11.82 0.25
CA GLY A 403 -21.25 12.88 1.24
C GLY A 403 -22.63 13.52 1.42
N GLN A 404 -22.65 14.83 1.67
CA GLN A 404 -23.89 15.59 1.85
C GLN A 404 -24.84 15.55 0.64
N GLY A 405 -24.37 15.14 -0.54
CA GLY A 405 -25.20 14.92 -1.72
C GLY A 405 -26.06 13.64 -1.64
N PHE A 406 -25.89 12.82 -0.59
CA PHE A 406 -26.64 11.59 -0.39
C PHE A 406 -28.16 11.81 -0.29
N TRP A 407 -28.61 12.95 0.26
CA TRP A 407 -30.04 13.30 0.33
C TRP A 407 -30.70 13.39 -1.05
N PHE A 408 -29.97 13.83 -2.08
CA PHE A 408 -30.46 13.87 -3.45
C PHE A 408 -30.75 12.47 -4.01
N LEU A 409 -29.99 11.47 -3.58
CA LEU A 409 -30.25 10.07 -3.94
C LEU A 409 -31.44 9.50 -3.17
N GLY A 410 -31.64 9.95 -1.93
CA GLY A 410 -32.85 9.68 -1.11
C GLY A 410 -34.14 10.13 -1.77
N LEU A 411 -34.12 11.30 -2.42
CA LEU A 411 -35.26 11.86 -3.15
C LEU A 411 -35.42 11.33 -4.58
N SER A 412 -34.44 10.60 -5.10
CA SER A 412 -34.51 10.06 -6.44
C SER A 412 -35.61 8.99 -6.54
N PRO A 413 -36.27 8.79 -7.70
CA PRO A 413 -37.30 7.77 -7.89
C PRO A 413 -36.75 6.33 -7.84
N THR A 414 -35.48 6.14 -7.46
CA THR A 414 -34.79 4.85 -7.44
C THR A 414 -34.73 4.28 -6.03
N LYS A 415 -35.07 2.98 -5.89
CA LYS A 415 -34.97 2.29 -4.60
C LYS A 415 -33.52 2.22 -4.14
N MET A 416 -33.26 2.44 -2.85
CA MET A 416 -31.92 2.32 -2.25
C MET A 416 -31.27 0.95 -2.48
N SER A 417 -32.08 -0.11 -2.48
CA SER A 417 -31.62 -1.47 -2.82
C SER A 417 -31.04 -1.55 -4.23
N ARG A 418 -31.63 -0.83 -5.19
CA ARG A 418 -31.17 -0.77 -6.58
C ARG A 418 -29.89 0.04 -6.71
N ILE A 419 -29.74 1.12 -5.95
CA ILE A 419 -28.49 1.91 -5.90
C ILE A 419 -27.35 1.07 -5.37
N LEU A 420 -27.56 0.40 -4.22
CA LEU A 420 -26.58 -0.50 -3.60
C LEU A 420 -26.18 -1.63 -4.56
N LEU A 421 -27.17 -2.30 -5.17
CA LEU A 421 -26.93 -3.38 -6.11
C LEU A 421 -26.18 -2.90 -7.36
N THR A 422 -26.48 -1.69 -7.84
CA THR A 422 -25.76 -1.11 -8.99
C THR A 422 -24.29 -0.85 -8.65
N LYS A 423 -23.99 -0.30 -7.47
CA LYS A 423 -22.60 -0.11 -7.00
C LYS A 423 -21.89 -1.44 -6.77
N PHE A 424 -22.59 -2.44 -6.25
CA PHE A 424 -22.06 -3.79 -6.09
C PHE A 424 -21.71 -4.44 -7.44
N ILE A 425 -22.64 -4.46 -8.41
CA ILE A 425 -22.40 -5.08 -9.72
C ILE A 425 -21.27 -4.37 -10.46
N THR A 426 -21.24 -3.04 -10.42
CA THR A 426 -20.22 -2.26 -11.13
C THR A 426 -18.83 -2.48 -10.55
N SER A 427 -18.71 -2.51 -9.22
CA SER A 427 -17.45 -2.84 -8.54
C SER A 427 -17.05 -4.30 -8.74
N LEU A 428 -18.01 -5.24 -8.73
CA LEU A 428 -17.80 -6.66 -9.00
C LEU A 428 -17.24 -6.90 -10.41
N LEU A 429 -17.84 -6.29 -11.43
CA LEU A 429 -17.37 -6.42 -12.81
C LEU A 429 -15.94 -5.89 -12.98
N GLY A 430 -15.63 -4.75 -12.36
CA GLY A 430 -14.27 -4.18 -12.37
C GLY A 430 -13.26 -5.10 -11.69
N MET A 431 -13.59 -5.63 -10.51
CA MET A 431 -12.70 -6.52 -9.75
C MET A 431 -12.51 -7.88 -10.43
N LEU A 432 -13.57 -8.47 -10.97
CA LEU A 432 -13.51 -9.74 -11.70
C LEU A 432 -12.66 -9.64 -12.96
N PHE A 433 -12.84 -8.56 -13.74
CA PHE A 433 -12.03 -8.33 -14.94
C PHE A 433 -10.55 -8.31 -14.61
N VAL A 434 -10.18 -7.60 -13.54
CA VAL A 434 -8.80 -7.50 -13.09
C VAL A 434 -8.29 -8.83 -12.53
N SER A 435 -8.99 -9.45 -11.58
CA SER A 435 -8.51 -10.64 -10.89
C SER A 435 -8.41 -11.85 -11.81
N VAL A 436 -9.42 -12.10 -12.65
CA VAL A 436 -9.43 -13.21 -13.61
C VAL A 436 -8.39 -12.96 -14.69
N GLY A 437 -8.29 -11.74 -15.22
CA GLY A 437 -7.29 -11.38 -16.23
C GLY A 437 -5.86 -11.61 -15.74
N LEU A 438 -5.56 -11.19 -14.51
CA LEU A 438 -4.25 -11.38 -13.89
C LEU A 438 -3.97 -12.85 -13.57
N MET A 439 -4.95 -13.59 -13.06
CA MET A 439 -4.76 -15.01 -12.72
C MET A 439 -4.60 -15.88 -13.96
N PHE A 440 -5.34 -15.58 -15.03
CA PHE A 440 -5.19 -16.23 -16.33
C PHE A 440 -3.81 -15.97 -16.92
N LEU A 441 -3.36 -14.71 -16.92
CA LEU A 441 -2.02 -14.35 -17.38
C LEU A 441 -0.94 -15.06 -16.55
N SER A 442 -1.08 -15.04 -15.22
CA SER A 442 -0.17 -15.71 -14.30
C SER A 442 -0.04 -17.21 -14.59
N SER A 443 -1.17 -17.90 -14.72
CA SER A 443 -1.21 -19.35 -14.91
C SER A 443 -0.63 -19.75 -16.26
N ARG A 444 -0.87 -18.94 -17.30
CA ARG A 444 -0.27 -19.13 -18.63
C ARG A 444 1.25 -18.91 -18.62
N MET A 445 1.73 -17.89 -17.92
CA MET A 445 3.17 -17.63 -17.81
C MET A 445 3.90 -18.73 -17.03
N LEU A 446 3.23 -19.32 -16.04
CA LEU A 446 3.79 -20.40 -15.22
C LEU A 446 3.72 -21.77 -15.93
N ASN A 447 2.95 -21.89 -17.02
CA ASN A 447 2.62 -23.15 -17.71
C ASN A 447 2.11 -24.21 -16.73
N ALA A 448 1.25 -23.79 -15.80
CA ALA A 448 0.65 -24.65 -14.78
C ALA A 448 -0.29 -25.70 -15.39
N THR A 449 -0.57 -26.77 -14.64
CA THR A 449 -1.53 -27.79 -15.07
C THR A 449 -2.93 -27.18 -15.24
N PRO A 450 -3.76 -27.70 -16.17
CA PRO A 450 -5.10 -27.15 -16.41
C PRO A 450 -5.98 -27.13 -15.16
N LEU A 451 -5.87 -28.16 -14.32
CA LEU A 451 -6.62 -28.28 -13.06
C LEU A 451 -6.27 -27.16 -12.08
N VAL A 452 -4.98 -26.88 -11.89
CA VAL A 452 -4.53 -25.79 -11.00
C VAL A 452 -4.99 -24.44 -11.55
N THR A 453 -4.90 -24.23 -12.86
CA THR A 453 -5.34 -22.98 -13.51
C THR A 453 -6.83 -22.70 -13.26
N TRP A 454 -7.71 -23.71 -13.37
CA TRP A 454 -9.14 -23.53 -13.10
C TRP A 454 -9.41 -23.21 -11.62
N ILE A 455 -8.70 -23.87 -10.70
CA ILE A 455 -8.85 -23.63 -9.26
C ILE A 455 -8.36 -22.23 -8.88
N THR A 456 -7.23 -21.77 -9.41
CA THR A 456 -6.72 -20.43 -9.11
C THR A 456 -7.65 -19.34 -9.65
N ILE A 457 -8.22 -19.52 -10.84
CA ILE A 457 -9.25 -18.61 -11.39
C ILE A 457 -10.52 -18.63 -10.53
N LEU A 458 -10.97 -19.81 -10.11
CA LEU A 458 -12.15 -19.96 -9.25
C LEU A 458 -11.93 -19.25 -7.89
N LEU A 459 -10.78 -19.46 -7.25
CA LEU A 459 -10.38 -18.77 -6.02
C LEU A 459 -10.34 -17.24 -6.21
N ALA A 460 -9.70 -16.77 -7.27
CA ALA A 460 -9.61 -15.33 -7.57
C ALA A 460 -11.00 -14.70 -7.79
N SER A 461 -11.90 -15.40 -8.49
CA SER A 461 -13.27 -14.93 -8.72
C SER A 461 -14.09 -14.89 -7.43
N ALA A 462 -14.01 -15.94 -6.61
CA ALA A 462 -14.68 -16.06 -5.32
C ALA A 462 -14.25 -14.94 -4.35
N ILE A 463 -12.95 -14.69 -4.26
CA ILE A 463 -12.40 -13.62 -3.42
C ILE A 463 -12.85 -12.25 -3.92
N SER A 464 -12.87 -12.03 -5.24
CA SER A 464 -13.38 -10.77 -5.81
C SER A 464 -14.85 -10.55 -5.45
N CYS A 465 -15.69 -11.58 -5.56
CA CYS A 465 -17.09 -11.53 -5.14
C CYS A 465 -17.25 -11.17 -3.66
N ALA A 466 -16.55 -11.90 -2.79
CA ALA A 466 -16.64 -11.70 -1.34
C ALA A 466 -16.15 -10.32 -0.90
N VAL A 467 -15.00 -9.86 -1.43
CA VAL A 467 -14.45 -8.53 -1.10
C VAL A 467 -15.38 -7.42 -1.56
N CYS A 468 -15.99 -7.52 -2.75
CA CYS A 468 -17.00 -6.56 -3.20
C CYS A 468 -18.24 -6.56 -2.30
N GLY A 469 -18.73 -7.74 -1.91
CA GLY A 469 -19.90 -7.89 -1.05
C GLY A 469 -19.67 -7.30 0.35
N LEU A 470 -18.55 -7.64 0.97
CA LEU A 470 -18.13 -7.08 2.26
C LEU A 470 -17.94 -5.56 2.17
N SER A 471 -17.21 -5.08 1.17
CA SER A 471 -16.87 -3.65 1.04
C SER A 471 -18.11 -2.78 0.80
N THR A 472 -19.00 -3.21 -0.10
CA THR A 472 -20.24 -2.46 -0.38
C THR A 472 -21.27 -2.59 0.73
N GLY A 473 -21.44 -3.79 1.31
CA GLY A 473 -22.37 -4.03 2.40
C GLY A 473 -21.99 -3.30 3.69
N LEU A 474 -20.74 -3.43 4.13
CA LEU A 474 -20.24 -2.71 5.31
C LEU A 474 -20.14 -1.21 5.08
N GLY A 475 -19.81 -0.77 3.85
CA GLY A 475 -19.83 0.64 3.47
C GLY A 475 -21.23 1.27 3.57
N ALA A 476 -22.28 0.48 3.35
CA ALA A 476 -23.66 0.92 3.55
C ALA A 476 -24.08 0.93 5.03
N ILE A 477 -23.60 -0.04 5.84
CA ILE A 477 -23.90 -0.11 7.28
C ILE A 477 -23.21 1.05 8.04
N TYR A 478 -21.92 1.27 7.78
CA TYR A 478 -21.10 2.28 8.44
C TYR A 478 -20.89 3.52 7.54
N LEU A 479 -21.98 4.02 6.98
CA LEU A 479 -21.98 5.18 6.09
C LEU A 479 -21.69 6.48 6.87
N ASP A 480 -20.56 7.12 6.59
CA ASP A 480 -20.14 8.41 7.15
C ASP A 480 -20.22 9.51 6.08
N ILE A 481 -21.17 10.42 6.24
CA ILE A 481 -21.53 11.47 5.28
C ILE A 481 -20.68 12.74 5.48
N ASN A 482 -20.10 12.90 6.68
CA ASN A 482 -19.39 14.11 7.07
C ASN A 482 -17.96 14.14 6.51
N GLN A 483 -17.35 12.97 6.33
CA GLN A 483 -16.00 12.85 5.84
C GLN A 483 -15.96 12.79 4.31
N ARG A 484 -15.18 13.69 3.69
CA ARG A 484 -14.96 13.70 2.22
C ARG A 484 -13.64 13.05 1.81
N ASN A 485 -12.75 12.78 2.75
CA ASN A 485 -11.45 12.19 2.47
C ASN A 485 -11.56 10.65 2.46
N PRO A 486 -11.28 9.98 1.33
CA PRO A 486 -11.40 8.51 1.23
C PRO A 486 -10.52 7.80 2.24
N THR A 487 -9.29 8.28 2.47
CA THR A 487 -8.36 7.69 3.44
C THR A 487 -8.93 7.72 4.86
N ALA A 488 -9.60 8.80 5.25
CA ALA A 488 -10.15 8.95 6.59
C ALA A 488 -11.37 8.02 6.81
N ILE A 489 -12.20 7.87 5.77
CA ILE A 489 -13.34 6.93 5.76
C ILE A 489 -12.84 5.48 5.94
N VAL A 490 -11.77 5.10 5.24
CA VAL A 490 -11.17 3.75 5.31
C VAL A 490 -10.52 3.48 6.67
N SER A 491 -9.94 4.50 7.32
CA SER A 491 -9.43 4.40 8.70
C SER A 491 -10.54 4.41 9.78
N GLY A 492 -11.79 4.62 9.37
CA GLY A 492 -12.97 4.47 10.22
C GLY A 492 -13.17 3.03 10.74
N PHE A 493 -14.08 2.85 11.70
CA PHE A 493 -14.36 1.51 12.27
C PHE A 493 -14.78 0.50 11.19
N GLY A 494 -15.75 0.87 10.36
CA GLY A 494 -16.24 -0.01 9.30
C GLY A 494 -15.17 -0.34 8.26
N GLY A 495 -14.24 0.57 7.97
CA GLY A 495 -13.15 0.33 7.03
C GLY A 495 -12.12 -0.65 7.57
N THR A 496 -11.73 -0.52 8.85
CA THR A 496 -10.87 -1.50 9.53
C THR A 496 -11.52 -2.89 9.61
N LEU A 497 -12.82 -2.95 9.94
CA LEU A 497 -13.57 -4.20 10.02
C LEU A 497 -13.69 -4.86 8.63
N ASN A 498 -13.96 -4.07 7.58
CA ASN A 498 -14.00 -4.55 6.20
C ASN A 498 -12.67 -5.17 5.76
N LEU A 499 -11.55 -4.49 6.06
CA LEU A 499 -10.22 -4.99 5.73
C LEU A 499 -9.93 -6.31 6.45
N ILE A 500 -10.21 -6.40 7.75
CA ILE A 500 -9.94 -7.61 8.54
C ILE A 500 -10.81 -8.78 8.09
N LEU A 501 -12.12 -8.57 7.88
CA LEU A 501 -13.01 -9.62 7.37
C LEU A 501 -12.62 -10.07 5.96
N SER A 502 -12.20 -9.14 5.10
CA SER A 502 -11.74 -9.46 3.75
C SER A 502 -10.42 -10.26 3.74
N LEU A 503 -9.48 -9.93 4.63
CA LEU A 503 -8.25 -10.73 4.84
C LEU A 503 -8.56 -12.10 5.45
N GLY A 504 -9.46 -12.17 6.43
CA GLY A 504 -9.90 -13.42 7.04
C GLY A 504 -10.59 -14.33 6.03
N PHE A 505 -11.46 -13.78 5.17
CA PHE A 505 -12.07 -14.50 4.05
C PHE A 505 -11.00 -15.06 3.11
N MET A 506 -10.03 -14.23 2.72
CA MET A 506 -8.96 -14.62 1.81
C MET A 506 -8.15 -15.81 2.36
N LEU A 507 -7.76 -15.78 3.63
CA LEU A 507 -7.07 -16.90 4.28
C LEU A 507 -7.96 -18.15 4.35
N ALA A 508 -9.22 -18.01 4.77
CA ALA A 508 -10.17 -19.12 4.88
C ALA A 508 -10.52 -19.75 3.52
N ALA A 509 -10.40 -18.99 2.42
CA ALA A 509 -10.60 -19.49 1.06
C ALA A 509 -9.35 -20.22 0.52
N ILE A 510 -8.14 -19.71 0.79
CA ILE A 510 -6.89 -20.25 0.22
C ILE A 510 -6.36 -21.46 1.00
N LEU A 511 -6.39 -21.42 2.34
CA LEU A 511 -5.77 -22.45 3.19
C LEU A 511 -6.28 -23.88 2.92
N PRO A 512 -7.60 -24.13 2.78
CA PRO A 512 -8.10 -25.49 2.51
C PRO A 512 -7.53 -26.05 1.19
N PHE A 513 -7.49 -25.25 0.14
CA PHE A 513 -6.91 -25.67 -1.14
C PHE A 513 -5.39 -25.88 -1.01
N GLY A 514 -4.69 -24.97 -0.33
CA GLY A 514 -3.25 -25.13 -0.05
C GLY A 514 -2.93 -26.43 0.69
N MET A 515 -3.73 -26.78 1.71
CA MET A 515 -3.59 -28.02 2.48
C MET A 515 -3.80 -29.26 1.62
N VAL A 516 -4.83 -29.28 0.75
CA VAL A 516 -5.09 -30.43 -0.13
C VAL A 516 -3.93 -30.68 -1.08
N PHE A 517 -3.37 -29.62 -1.68
CA PHE A 517 -2.21 -29.75 -2.57
C PHE A 517 -0.93 -30.11 -1.81
N HIS A 518 -0.74 -29.61 -0.59
CA HIS A 518 0.39 -30.00 0.27
C HIS A 518 0.31 -31.47 0.72
N GLN A 519 -0.87 -31.95 1.12
CA GLN A 519 -1.06 -33.36 1.49
C GLN A 519 -0.86 -34.29 0.30
N ASN A 520 -1.30 -33.88 -0.90
CA ASN A 520 -1.02 -34.62 -2.12
C ASN A 520 0.50 -34.73 -2.39
N PHE A 521 1.26 -33.69 -2.06
CA PHE A 521 2.72 -33.69 -2.16
C PHE A 521 3.39 -34.62 -1.15
N VAL A 522 3.01 -34.56 0.13
CA VAL A 522 3.67 -35.33 1.21
C VAL A 522 3.30 -36.82 1.18
N HIS A 523 2.05 -37.15 0.88
CA HIS A 523 1.54 -38.52 1.03
C HIS A 523 1.20 -39.23 -0.29
N LYS A 524 1.37 -38.58 -1.47
CA LYS A 524 0.98 -39.12 -2.79
C LYS A 524 -0.39 -39.80 -2.74
N MET A 525 -1.43 -39.01 -2.49
CA MET A 525 -2.76 -39.53 -2.19
C MET A 525 -3.41 -40.21 -3.40
N ASN A 526 -4.29 -41.16 -3.12
CA ASN A 526 -5.07 -41.84 -4.14
C ASN A 526 -6.00 -40.83 -4.86
N GLN A 527 -6.15 -40.94 -6.18
CA GLN A 527 -6.82 -39.93 -7.02
C GLN A 527 -8.27 -39.65 -6.58
N HIS A 528 -8.98 -40.66 -6.07
CA HIS A 528 -10.34 -40.53 -5.54
C HIS A 528 -10.41 -39.70 -4.24
N TYR A 529 -9.43 -39.85 -3.35
CA TYR A 529 -9.40 -39.12 -2.08
C TYR A 529 -9.06 -37.64 -2.30
N MET A 530 -8.15 -37.36 -3.24
CA MET A 530 -7.84 -36.00 -3.68
C MET A 530 -9.07 -35.29 -4.28
N LEU A 531 -9.83 -35.98 -5.14
CA LEU A 531 -11.04 -35.40 -5.74
C LEU A 531 -12.11 -35.08 -4.69
N LEU A 532 -12.31 -35.98 -3.71
CA LEU A 532 -13.28 -35.78 -2.62
C LEU A 532 -12.92 -34.57 -1.76
N LEU A 533 -11.65 -34.44 -1.36
CA LEU A 533 -11.15 -33.27 -0.63
C LEU A 533 -11.33 -31.96 -1.42
N LEU A 534 -11.12 -32.01 -2.74
CA LEU A 534 -11.26 -30.86 -3.63
C LEU A 534 -12.73 -30.42 -3.78
N ILE A 535 -13.66 -31.38 -3.85
CA ILE A 535 -15.10 -31.11 -3.85
C ILE A 535 -15.52 -30.50 -2.51
N MET A 536 -15.04 -31.03 -1.38
CA MET A 536 -15.32 -30.46 -0.05
C MET A 536 -14.77 -29.03 0.07
N ALA A 537 -13.55 -28.78 -0.41
CA ALA A 537 -12.97 -27.43 -0.44
C ALA A 537 -13.74 -26.47 -1.36
N GLY A 538 -14.23 -26.96 -2.51
CA GLY A 538 -15.10 -26.21 -3.42
C GLY A 538 -16.44 -25.84 -2.78
N LEU A 539 -17.10 -26.80 -2.12
CA LEU A 539 -18.35 -26.58 -1.39
C LEU A 539 -18.15 -25.58 -0.24
N TRP A 540 -17.07 -25.72 0.53
CA TRP A 540 -16.69 -24.77 1.56
C TRP A 540 -16.56 -23.35 1.00
N LEU A 541 -15.86 -23.18 -0.11
CA LEU A 541 -15.69 -21.89 -0.77
C LEU A 541 -17.02 -21.30 -1.28
N ILE A 542 -17.92 -22.11 -1.83
CA ILE A 542 -19.24 -21.66 -2.26
C ILE A 542 -20.07 -21.18 -1.06
N VAL A 543 -20.12 -21.95 0.03
CA VAL A 543 -20.85 -21.57 1.24
C VAL A 543 -20.29 -20.26 1.81
N LEU A 544 -18.96 -20.16 1.89
CA LEU A 544 -18.28 -18.99 2.45
C LEU A 544 -18.53 -17.74 1.59
N THR A 545 -18.43 -17.86 0.25
CA THR A 545 -18.72 -16.74 -0.68
C THR A 545 -20.17 -16.28 -0.61
N VAL A 546 -21.13 -17.20 -0.60
CA VAL A 546 -22.55 -16.86 -0.52
C VAL A 546 -22.85 -16.15 0.79
N LEU A 547 -22.32 -16.64 1.92
CA LEU A 547 -22.49 -16.00 3.22
C LEU A 547 -21.90 -14.59 3.24
N THR A 548 -20.68 -14.39 2.74
CA THR A 548 -20.02 -13.07 2.77
C THR A 548 -20.54 -12.08 1.74
N VAL A 549 -21.23 -12.53 0.69
CA VAL A 549 -21.91 -11.64 -0.27
C VAL A 549 -23.32 -11.30 0.23
N CYS A 550 -24.13 -12.30 0.53
CA CYS A 550 -25.55 -12.11 0.83
C CYS A 550 -25.79 -11.42 2.18
N LEU A 551 -25.04 -11.79 3.23
CA LEU A 551 -25.27 -11.26 4.57
C LEU A 551 -24.95 -9.76 4.66
N PRO A 552 -23.77 -9.26 4.23
CA PRO A 552 -23.47 -7.83 4.31
C PRO A 552 -24.34 -6.98 3.39
N LEU A 553 -24.69 -7.47 2.19
CA LEU A 553 -25.59 -6.76 1.28
C LEU A 553 -27.01 -6.65 1.85
N HIS A 554 -27.52 -7.72 2.46
CA HIS A 554 -28.84 -7.70 3.09
C HIS A 554 -28.88 -6.75 4.29
N LEU A 555 -27.87 -6.82 5.18
CA LEU A 555 -27.76 -5.92 6.32
C LEU A 555 -27.56 -4.46 5.88
N GLY A 556 -26.74 -4.21 4.86
CA GLY A 556 -26.52 -2.89 4.27
C GLY A 556 -27.79 -2.31 3.66
N CYS A 557 -28.56 -3.11 2.92
CA CYS A 557 -29.85 -2.69 2.39
C CYS A 557 -30.84 -2.32 3.51
N LYS A 558 -30.91 -3.13 4.57
CA LYS A 558 -31.78 -2.87 5.72
C LYS A 558 -31.37 -1.61 6.49
N ALA A 559 -30.06 -1.36 6.62
CA ALA A 559 -29.53 -0.16 7.25
C ALA A 559 -29.89 1.11 6.44
N LEU A 560 -29.76 1.06 5.12
CA LEU A 560 -30.10 2.19 4.24
C LEU A 560 -31.60 2.52 4.23
N VAL A 561 -32.47 1.51 4.31
CA VAL A 561 -33.93 1.71 4.34
C VAL A 561 -34.41 2.29 5.67
N ARG A 562 -33.73 1.97 6.78
CA ARG A 562 -34.09 2.47 8.11
C ARG A 562 -33.58 3.88 8.39
N ARG A 563 -32.69 4.42 7.55
CA ARG A 563 -32.11 5.74 7.77
C ARG A 563 -33.10 6.81 7.31
N GLU A 564 -33.49 7.67 8.24
CA GLU A 564 -34.20 8.91 7.92
C GLU A 564 -33.21 9.89 7.29
N TYR A 565 -33.64 10.55 6.20
CA TYR A 565 -32.80 11.35 5.32
C TYR A 565 -32.69 12.81 5.76
#